data_AF-A0AAV0P5N0-F1
#
_entry.id   AF-A0AAV0P5N0-F1
#
_cell.length_a   1.000
_cell.length_b   1.000
_cell.length_c   1.000
_cell.angle_alpha   90.00
_cell.angle_beta   90.00
_cell.angle_gamma   90.00
#
_symmetry.space_group_name_H-M   'P 1'
#
loop_
_entity.id
_entity.type
_entity.pdbx_description
1 polymer ?
#
loop_
_entity_poly.entity_id
_entity_poly.type
_entity_poly.pdbx_seq_one_letter_code
_entity_poly.pdbx_strand_id
1 'polypeptide(L)'
;MAQFDDVMKNQIAAILKVINFSRCLKEDKIPCHIEDGLFLGSVGAANNKNALRSSNISHVLTIANSLAPVYPNDFVYKVIAVADREETNLRQYFDECINFIDEAKRQGGGVLVHCFVGKSRR
;
A
#
# COMPACT_ATOMS: atom_id res chain seq x y z
N MET A 1 7.35 15.06 -33.44
CA MET A 1 7.53 13.59 -33.33
C MET A 1 7.74 13.13 -31.89
N ALA A 2 8.50 13.84 -31.05
CA ALA A 2 8.73 13.45 -29.64
C ALA A 2 7.47 13.40 -28.73
N GLN A 3 6.47 14.25 -28.97
CA GLN A 3 5.29 14.37 -28.10
C GLN A 3 4.29 13.19 -28.23
N PHE A 4 4.26 12.51 -29.38
CA PHE A 4 3.39 11.35 -29.60
C PHE A 4 3.96 10.08 -28.94
N ASP A 5 5.29 9.94 -28.97
CA ASP A 5 6.01 8.84 -28.33
C ASP A 5 5.94 8.92 -26.79
N ASP A 6 5.96 10.12 -26.21
CA ASP A 6 5.81 10.29 -24.75
C ASP A 6 4.39 9.98 -24.26
N VAL A 7 3.36 10.32 -25.03
CA VAL A 7 1.98 9.94 -24.70
C VAL A 7 1.81 8.42 -24.75
N MET A 8 2.35 7.75 -25.77
CA MET A 8 2.36 6.30 -25.88
C MET A 8 3.16 5.62 -24.75
N LYS A 9 4.33 6.16 -24.38
CA LYS A 9 5.11 5.68 -23.22
C LYS A 9 4.35 5.82 -21.91
N ASN A 10 3.66 6.94 -21.71
CA ASN A 10 2.86 7.18 -20.50
C ASN A 10 1.65 6.25 -20.44
N GLN A 11 0.98 5.98 -21.57
CA GLN A 11 -0.10 5.01 -21.65
C GLN A 11 0.38 3.57 -21.42
N ILE A 12 1.53 3.19 -21.98
CA ILE A 12 2.16 1.88 -21.75
C ILE A 12 2.58 1.76 -20.28
N ALA A 13 3.17 2.80 -19.69
CA ALA A 13 3.53 2.81 -18.26
C ALA A 13 2.29 2.70 -17.36
N ALA A 14 1.18 3.35 -17.71
CA ALA A 14 -0.09 3.21 -17.01
C ALA A 14 -0.66 1.79 -17.12
N ILE A 15 -0.64 1.19 -18.32
CA ILE A 15 -1.07 -0.20 -18.54
C ILE A 15 -0.17 -1.18 -17.79
N LEU A 16 1.15 -0.96 -17.78
CA LEU A 16 2.10 -1.77 -17.01
C LEU A 16 1.86 -1.63 -15.50
N LYS A 17 1.52 -0.44 -15.00
CA LYS A 17 1.10 -0.23 -13.61
C LYS A 17 -0.18 -1.01 -13.29
N VAL A 18 -1.17 -1.02 -14.19
CA VAL A 18 -2.41 -1.79 -14.02
C VAL A 18 -2.15 -3.30 -14.04
N ILE A 19 -1.28 -3.78 -14.94
CA ILE A 19 -0.89 -5.19 -15.02
C ILE A 19 -0.10 -5.61 -13.77
N ASN A 20 0.84 -4.78 -13.30
CA ASN A 20 1.58 -5.01 -12.06
C ASN A 20 0.67 -4.98 -10.83
N PHE A 21 -0.26 -4.04 -10.77
CA PHE A 21 -1.31 -3.98 -9.75
C PHE A 21 -2.18 -5.25 -9.76
N SER A 22 -2.58 -5.72 -10.94
CA SER A 22 -3.38 -6.95 -11.10
C SER A 22 -2.62 -8.22 -10.73
N ARG A 23 -1.30 -8.25 -10.98
CA ARG A 23 -0.44 -9.37 -10.62
C ARG A 23 -0.21 -9.43 -9.11
N CYS A 24 -0.14 -8.28 -8.46
CA CYS A 24 -0.10 -8.15 -7.01
C CYS A 24 -1.24 -8.87 -6.28
N LEU A 25 -2.44 -8.82 -6.89
CA LEU A 25 -3.63 -9.45 -6.34
C LEU A 25 -3.58 -10.99 -6.38
N LYS A 26 -2.60 -11.60 -7.05
CA LYS A 26 -2.47 -13.07 -7.16
C LYS A 26 -1.60 -13.68 -6.06
N GLU A 27 -0.69 -12.91 -5.46
CA GLU A 27 0.20 -13.35 -4.37
C GLU A 27 -0.17 -12.64 -3.07
N ASP A 28 -1.27 -13.08 -2.46
CA ASP A 28 -1.87 -12.47 -1.27
C ASP A 28 -0.90 -12.27 -0.08
N LYS A 29 0.22 -13.00 -0.05
CA LYS A 29 1.18 -13.01 1.06
C LYS A 29 2.43 -12.14 0.84
N ILE A 30 2.60 -11.53 -0.31
CA ILE A 30 3.80 -10.75 -0.64
C ILE A 30 3.38 -9.30 -0.90
N PRO A 31 3.94 -8.32 -0.17
CA PRO A 31 3.71 -6.90 -0.46
C PRO A 31 4.09 -6.54 -1.91
N CYS A 32 3.22 -5.82 -2.61
CA CYS A 32 3.58 -5.14 -3.85
C CYS A 32 4.55 -4.03 -3.58
N HIS A 33 5.65 -4.00 -4.30
CA HIS A 33 6.42 -2.77 -4.44
C HIS A 33 5.69 -1.79 -5.38
N ILE A 34 5.42 -0.58 -4.91
CA ILE A 34 4.86 0.52 -5.72
C ILE A 34 5.97 1.49 -6.11
N GLU A 35 6.71 1.97 -5.10
CA GLU A 35 7.87 2.84 -5.22
C GLU A 35 8.75 2.68 -3.98
N ASP A 36 9.91 3.33 -3.97
CA ASP A 36 10.87 3.25 -2.88
C ASP A 36 10.22 3.59 -1.53
N GLY A 37 10.21 2.59 -0.64
CA GLY A 37 9.64 2.70 0.70
C GLY A 37 8.11 2.62 0.75
N LEU A 38 7.40 2.35 -0.35
CA LEU A 38 5.94 2.22 -0.38
C LEU A 38 5.49 0.90 -0.99
N PHE A 39 4.70 0.18 -0.21
CA PHE A 39 4.16 -1.12 -0.58
C PHE A 39 2.65 -1.19 -0.43
N LEU A 40 2.01 -2.03 -1.25
CA LEU A 40 0.58 -2.30 -1.21
C LEU A 40 0.33 -3.79 -0.93
N GLY A 41 -0.68 -4.11 -0.13
CA GLY A 41 -1.05 -5.51 0.09
C GLY A 41 -2.44 -5.72 0.67
N SER A 42 -2.70 -6.95 1.04
CA SER A 42 -3.91 -7.39 1.75
C SER A 42 -3.58 -7.76 3.21
N VAL A 43 -4.57 -8.31 3.91
CA VAL A 43 -4.35 -8.96 5.20
C VAL A 43 -3.35 -10.11 5.11
N GLY A 44 -3.28 -10.84 4.00
CA GLY A 44 -2.30 -11.91 3.80
C GLY A 44 -0.86 -11.38 3.84
N ALA A 45 -0.60 -10.25 3.21
CA ALA A 45 0.72 -9.61 3.16
C ALA A 45 1.09 -9.03 4.54
N ALA A 46 0.13 -8.40 5.22
CA ALA A 46 0.32 -7.89 6.58
C ALA A 46 0.59 -9.01 7.61
N ASN A 47 0.07 -10.21 7.38
CA ASN A 47 0.31 -11.39 8.21
C ASN A 47 1.61 -12.15 7.87
N ASN A 48 2.39 -11.71 6.87
CA ASN A 48 3.63 -12.36 6.51
C ASN A 48 4.84 -11.60 7.05
N LYS A 49 5.14 -11.78 8.34
CA LYS A 49 6.26 -11.12 9.03
C LYS A 49 7.59 -11.22 8.27
N ASN A 50 7.88 -12.37 7.67
CA ASN A 50 9.12 -12.57 6.91
C ASN A 50 9.16 -11.69 5.66
N ALA A 51 8.07 -11.65 4.88
CA ALA A 51 7.99 -10.79 3.70
C ALA A 51 8.07 -9.30 4.07
N LEU A 52 7.47 -8.88 5.18
CA LEU A 52 7.60 -7.51 5.70
C LEU A 52 9.07 -7.16 5.98
N ARG A 53 9.76 -8.00 6.75
CA ARG A 53 11.17 -7.78 7.10
C ARG A 53 12.09 -7.82 5.89
N SER A 54 11.92 -8.78 4.99
CA SER A 54 12.71 -8.90 3.75
C SER A 54 12.52 -7.72 2.81
N SER A 55 11.38 -7.01 2.90
CA SER A 55 11.09 -5.81 2.11
C SER A 55 11.49 -4.51 2.83
N ASN A 56 12.22 -4.59 3.95
CA ASN A 56 12.59 -3.46 4.80
C ASN A 56 11.37 -2.64 5.28
N ILE A 57 10.21 -3.29 5.47
CA ILE A 57 9.01 -2.62 5.99
C ILE A 57 9.15 -2.46 7.49
N SER A 58 9.00 -1.23 7.98
CA SER A 58 9.02 -0.87 9.40
C SER A 58 7.65 -0.39 9.88
N HIS A 59 6.81 0.11 8.98
CA HIS A 59 5.50 0.68 9.27
C HIS A 59 4.38 -0.06 8.54
N VAL A 60 3.22 -0.22 9.17
CA VAL A 60 2.03 -0.84 8.58
C VAL A 60 0.84 0.10 8.73
N LEU A 61 0.33 0.58 7.60
CA LEU A 61 -0.86 1.41 7.50
C LEU A 61 -2.06 0.53 7.12
N THR A 62 -2.90 0.26 8.11
CA THR A 62 -4.14 -0.48 7.94
C THR A 62 -5.26 0.51 7.68
N ILE A 63 -5.88 0.42 6.52
CA ILE A 63 -7.09 1.17 6.22
C ILE A 63 -8.22 0.14 6.21
N ALA A 64 -8.92 -0.03 7.32
CA ALA A 64 -9.98 -1.03 7.47
C ALA A 64 -10.60 -0.90 8.86
N ASN A 65 -11.88 -1.22 8.97
CA ASN A 65 -12.51 -1.36 10.27
C ASN A 65 -12.15 -2.71 10.90
N SER A 66 -11.98 -2.75 12.22
CA SER A 66 -11.83 -3.99 13.02
C SER A 66 -10.62 -4.88 12.67
N LEU A 67 -9.57 -4.34 12.06
CA LEU A 67 -8.28 -5.05 11.90
C LEU A 67 -7.29 -4.57 12.95
N ALA A 68 -6.88 -5.50 13.83
CA ALA A 68 -5.88 -5.24 14.85
C ALA A 68 -4.45 -5.46 14.30
N PRO A 69 -3.45 -4.72 14.80
CA PRO A 69 -2.05 -5.00 14.55
C PRO A 69 -1.67 -6.45 14.87
N VAL A 70 -1.06 -7.13 13.92
CA VAL A 70 -0.69 -8.55 14.04
C VAL A 70 0.61 -8.71 14.84
N TYR A 71 1.56 -7.79 14.63
CA TYR A 71 2.88 -7.82 15.25
C TYR A 71 3.23 -6.47 15.89
N PRO A 72 2.47 -6.00 16.90
CA PRO A 72 2.59 -4.65 17.46
C PRO A 72 3.95 -4.34 18.08
N ASN A 73 4.73 -5.36 18.45
CA ASN A 73 6.07 -5.20 19.03
C ASN A 73 7.18 -5.14 17.97
N ASP A 74 6.85 -5.39 16.70
CA ASP A 74 7.82 -5.54 15.61
C ASP A 74 7.79 -4.39 14.60
N PHE A 75 6.61 -3.79 14.42
CA PHE A 75 6.36 -2.73 13.44
C PHE A 75 5.53 -1.63 14.08
N VAL A 76 5.63 -0.43 13.51
CA VAL A 76 4.78 0.70 13.90
C VAL A 76 3.48 0.63 13.11
N TYR A 77 2.34 0.74 13.79
CA TYR A 77 1.04 0.62 13.14
C TYR A 77 0.30 1.94 13.14
N LYS A 78 -0.46 2.15 12.07
CA LYS A 78 -1.52 3.15 12.02
C LYS A 78 -2.77 2.52 11.45
N VAL A 79 -3.88 2.67 12.17
CA VAL A 79 -5.19 2.14 11.75
C VAL A 79 -6.13 3.29 11.45
N ILE A 80 -6.52 3.40 10.18
CA ILE A 80 -7.59 4.29 9.73
C ILE A 80 -8.86 3.46 9.65
N ALA A 81 -9.68 3.57 10.70
CA ALA A 81 -10.92 2.83 10.85
C ALA A 81 -12.01 3.42 9.94
N VAL A 82 -12.09 2.89 8.72
CA VAL A 82 -13.08 3.31 7.73
C VAL A 82 -13.89 2.11 7.22
N ALA A 83 -15.18 2.34 7.03
CA ALA A 83 -16.05 1.37 6.40
C ALA A 83 -15.72 1.26 4.90
N ASP A 84 -15.87 0.06 4.33
CA ASP A 84 -15.75 -0.14 2.88
C ASP A 84 -17.08 0.24 2.22
N ARG A 85 -17.30 1.54 2.05
CA ARG A 85 -18.52 2.13 1.47
C ARG A 85 -18.15 3.27 0.54
N GLU A 86 -18.88 3.42 -0.57
CA GLU A 86 -18.62 4.45 -1.59
C GLU A 86 -18.76 5.88 -1.03
N GLU A 87 -19.61 6.08 -0.02
CA GLU A 87 -19.82 7.39 0.62
C GLU A 87 -18.69 7.78 1.60
N THR A 88 -17.74 6.87 1.84
CA THR A 88 -16.64 7.13 2.76
C THR A 88 -15.66 8.10 2.13
N ASN A 89 -15.64 9.34 2.63
CA ASN A 89 -14.66 10.32 2.21
C ASN A 89 -13.26 9.97 2.74
N LEU A 90 -12.43 9.34 1.92
CA LEU A 90 -11.06 8.99 2.27
C LEU A 90 -10.10 10.18 2.24
N ARG A 91 -10.45 11.25 1.50
CA ARG A 91 -9.57 12.41 1.31
C ARG A 91 -9.24 13.10 2.63
N GLN A 92 -10.15 13.06 3.59
CA GLN A 92 -9.93 13.64 4.92
C GLN A 92 -8.76 12.98 5.68
N TYR A 93 -8.36 11.76 5.30
CA TYR A 93 -7.26 11.02 5.91
C TYR A 93 -5.96 11.08 5.10
N PHE A 94 -5.95 11.77 3.95
CA PHE A 94 -4.77 11.76 3.06
C PHE A 94 -3.56 12.37 3.73
N ASP A 95 -3.70 13.54 4.34
CA ASP A 95 -2.58 14.20 5.04
C ASP A 95 -2.02 13.29 6.14
N GLU A 96 -2.90 12.63 6.89
CA GLU A 96 -2.51 11.69 7.95
C GLU A 96 -1.77 10.46 7.39
N CYS A 97 -2.23 9.90 6.27
CA CYS A 97 -1.60 8.76 5.62
C CYS A 97 -0.25 9.15 5.01
N ILE A 98 -0.16 10.28 4.32
CA ILE A 98 1.06 10.80 3.71
C ILE A 98 2.12 11.05 4.78
N ASN A 99 1.76 11.72 5.88
CA ASN A 99 2.69 11.97 6.99
C ASN A 99 3.24 10.66 7.58
N PHE A 100 2.42 9.62 7.68
CA PHE A 100 2.85 8.31 8.17
C PHE A 100 3.79 7.59 7.20
N ILE A 101 3.52 7.68 5.89
CA ILE A 101 4.40 7.16 4.83
C ILE A 101 5.75 7.87 4.88
N ASP A 102 5.75 9.20 4.97
CA ASP A 102 6.97 10.01 4.99
C ASP A 102 7.82 9.79 6.24
N GLU A 103 7.19 9.58 7.40
CA GLU A 103 7.90 9.18 8.63
C GLU A 103 8.65 7.86 8.44
N ALA A 104 7.98 6.84 7.89
CA ALA A 104 8.59 5.54 7.65
C ALA A 104 9.82 5.65 6.74
N LYS A 105 9.68 6.41 5.64
CA LYS A 105 10.75 6.67 4.68
C LYS A 105 11.91 7.45 5.30
N ARG A 106 11.62 8.47 6.11
CA ARG A 106 12.63 9.28 6.82
C ARG A 106 13.43 8.45 7.83
N GLN A 107 12.82 7.44 8.46
CA GLN A 107 13.49 6.50 9.35
C GLN A 107 14.28 5.41 8.61
N GLY A 108 14.33 5.44 7.27
CA GLY A 108 15.07 4.47 6.46
C GLY A 108 14.35 3.14 6.26
N GLY A 109 13.04 3.07 6.56
CA GLY A 109 12.21 1.89 6.33
C GLY A 109 11.14 2.13 5.26
N GLY A 110 10.34 1.11 5.02
CA GLY A 110 9.18 1.16 4.14
C GLY A 110 7.86 1.04 4.91
N VAL A 111 6.78 1.39 4.21
CA VAL A 111 5.41 1.25 4.70
C VAL A 111 4.60 0.29 3.84
N LEU A 112 3.90 -0.64 4.50
CA LEU A 112 2.84 -1.41 3.87
C LEU A 112 1.50 -0.71 4.06
N VAL A 113 0.84 -0.34 2.97
CA VAL A 113 -0.57 0.07 2.98
C VAL A 113 -1.42 -1.14 2.65
N HIS A 114 -2.40 -1.47 3.49
CA HIS A 114 -3.29 -2.61 3.22
C HIS A 114 -4.72 -2.38 3.70
N CYS A 115 -5.63 -3.17 3.13
CA CYS A 115 -7.00 -3.35 3.60
C CYS A 115 -7.31 -4.84 3.72
N PHE A 116 -8.59 -5.23 3.79
CA PHE A 116 -9.00 -6.64 3.84
C PHE A 116 -8.54 -7.45 2.62
N VAL A 117 -8.92 -7.02 1.42
CA VAL A 117 -8.75 -7.80 0.17
C VAL A 117 -7.74 -7.17 -0.79
N GLY A 118 -7.22 -5.98 -0.47
CA GLY A 118 -6.41 -5.18 -1.40
C GLY A 118 -7.17 -4.72 -2.67
N LYS A 119 -8.51 -4.77 -2.67
CA LYS A 119 -9.34 -4.57 -3.89
C LYS A 119 -10.31 -3.38 -3.86
N SER A 120 -10.72 -2.90 -2.70
CA SER A 120 -11.57 -1.70 -2.61
C SER A 120 -10.75 -0.52 -2.15
N ARG A 121 -10.65 0.52 -3.00
CA ARG A 121 -10.96 1.96 -2.79
C ARG A 121 -10.85 2.69 -4.15
N ARG A 122 -11.73 2.37 -5.10
CA ARG A 122 -11.80 3.12 -6.36
C ARG A 122 -12.24 4.55 -6.12
#